data_AF-A0A4Q7S916-F1
#
_entry.id   AF-A0A4Q7S916-F1
#
_cell.length_a   1.000
_cell.length_b   1.000
_cell.length_c   1.000
_cell.angle_alpha   90.00
_cell.angle_beta   90.00
_cell.angle_gamma   90.00
#
_symmetry.space_group_name_H-M   'P 1'
#
loop_
_entity.id
_entity.type
_entity.pdbx_description
1 polymer ?
#
loop_
_entity_poly.entity_id
_entity_poly.type
_entity_poly.pdbx_seq_one_letter_code
_entity_poly.pdbx_strand_id
1 'polypeptide(L)'
;MPTPSTTDKYARLLARCEGQPPIPTAVAHPCDYSSLDGALEAARLGLIVPLLVGPPDRIRQVAREHGFDLGSTQIIEAPHSHASAEAAVEAVRTGQAELLMKGSLHSDELLQAVTRSTSGLRTARRLSHVFAMDVPSYHKPLFITDAAVNIFPTLNDKADIVRNAIDLVRVLGIERPKVAILSAVETVTDKIPSTIEAAALCMMSLRGQIEGGILDGPLAFDNAISRAAADTKGIRSDVAGDPDILLVPDLEAGNMLAKQLTFLAGAEAAGIVLGARVPIVLTSRADSVRARIGSCAIAVLLAHARRVMDTSAKV
;
A
#
# COMPACT_ATOMS: atom_id res chain seq x y z
N MET A 1 -10.42 23.93 -13.20
CA MET A 1 -10.58 22.73 -12.36
C MET A 1 -11.56 21.81 -13.06
N PRO A 2 -11.17 20.62 -13.56
CA PRO A 2 -12.16 19.68 -14.04
C PRO A 2 -13.02 19.26 -12.84
N THR A 3 -14.34 19.35 -12.98
CA THR A 3 -15.30 18.85 -11.98
C THR A 3 -15.02 17.38 -11.71
N PRO A 4 -14.89 16.96 -10.44
CA PRO A 4 -14.70 15.55 -10.11
C PRO A 4 -15.92 14.78 -10.64
N SER A 5 -15.68 13.81 -11.54
CA SER A 5 -16.76 12.90 -11.90
C SER A 5 -17.16 12.12 -10.65
N THR A 6 -18.45 11.80 -10.52
CA THR A 6 -18.99 11.00 -9.42
C THR A 6 -18.37 9.59 -9.30
N THR A 7 -17.45 9.24 -10.21
CA THR A 7 -16.75 7.95 -10.34
C THR A 7 -15.31 7.95 -9.81
N ASP A 8 -14.75 9.10 -9.41
CA ASP A 8 -13.37 9.19 -8.92
C ASP A 8 -13.26 8.77 -7.45
N LYS A 9 -12.84 7.52 -7.20
CA LYS A 9 -12.75 7.00 -5.83
C LYS A 9 -11.57 7.59 -5.07
N TYR A 10 -10.53 8.06 -5.76
CA TYR A 10 -9.38 8.72 -5.13
C TYR A 10 -9.70 10.14 -4.67
N ALA A 11 -10.55 10.88 -5.38
CA ALA A 11 -10.98 12.21 -4.93
C ALA A 11 -11.59 12.17 -3.52
N ARG A 12 -12.34 11.11 -3.18
CA ARG A 12 -12.89 10.94 -1.82
C ARG A 12 -11.81 10.72 -0.76
N LEU A 13 -10.72 10.03 -1.10
CA LEU A 13 -9.58 9.85 -0.19
C LEU A 13 -8.84 11.17 0.02
N LEU A 14 -8.61 11.94 -1.06
CA LEU A 14 -7.97 13.25 -0.97
C LEU A 14 -8.78 14.25 -0.15
N ALA A 15 -10.10 14.27 -0.32
CA ALA A 15 -10.99 15.12 0.48
C ALA A 15 -10.88 14.84 1.99
N ARG A 16 -10.57 13.59 2.40
CA ARG A 16 -10.37 13.24 3.82
C ARG A 16 -9.04 13.73 4.38
N CYS A 17 -8.07 14.02 3.52
CA CYS A 17 -6.80 14.62 3.94
C CYS A 17 -6.93 16.14 4.14
N GLU A 18 -7.97 16.77 3.60
CA GLU A 18 -8.20 18.21 3.76
C GLU A 18 -8.30 18.60 5.23
N GLY A 19 -7.56 19.64 5.62
CA GLY A 19 -7.49 20.12 7.00
C GLY A 19 -6.56 19.32 7.92
N GLN A 20 -6.00 18.19 7.48
CA GLN A 20 -4.97 17.49 8.25
C GLN A 20 -3.59 18.11 7.99
N PRO A 21 -2.72 18.22 9.02
CA PRO A 21 -1.39 18.77 8.80
C PRO A 21 -0.54 17.84 7.92
N PRO A 22 0.31 18.40 7.03
CA PRO A 22 1.18 17.60 6.19
C PRO A 22 2.14 16.76 7.02
N ILE A 23 2.47 15.56 6.54
CA ILE A 23 3.32 14.63 7.27
C ILE A 23 4.79 14.73 6.79
N PRO A 24 5.76 14.93 7.70
CA PRO A 24 7.18 14.83 7.37
C PRO A 24 7.51 13.48 6.72
N THR A 25 8.02 13.52 5.49
CA THR A 25 8.20 12.32 4.66
C THR A 25 9.61 12.26 4.11
N ALA A 26 10.37 11.23 4.49
CA ALA A 26 11.69 10.99 3.92
C ALA A 26 11.55 10.32 2.55
N VAL A 27 11.89 11.06 1.49
CA VAL A 27 11.85 10.60 0.10
C VAL A 27 13.23 10.05 -0.25
N ALA A 28 13.35 8.72 -0.32
CA ALA A 28 14.60 8.04 -0.60
C ALA A 28 14.94 8.11 -2.09
N HIS A 29 16.07 8.71 -2.42
CA HIS A 29 16.67 8.77 -3.76
C HIS A 29 15.76 9.33 -4.88
N PRO A 30 15.18 10.54 -4.78
CA PRO A 30 14.34 11.13 -5.82
C PRO A 30 15.18 11.73 -6.97
N CYS A 31 15.94 10.88 -7.66
CA CYS A 31 16.91 11.29 -8.68
C CYS A 31 16.40 11.06 -10.12
N ASP A 32 15.08 11.05 -10.33
CA ASP A 32 14.46 11.08 -11.65
C ASP A 32 13.23 12.02 -11.65
N TYR A 33 12.72 12.33 -12.85
CA TYR A 33 11.53 13.17 -13.03
C TYR A 33 10.36 12.68 -12.17
N SER A 34 9.97 11.41 -12.34
CA SER A 34 8.73 10.86 -11.79
C SER A 34 8.67 10.85 -10.26
N SER A 35 9.82 10.62 -9.62
CA SER A 35 9.95 10.55 -8.17
C SER A 35 10.02 11.93 -7.54
N LEU A 36 10.75 12.87 -8.16
CA LEU A 36 10.85 14.23 -7.67
C LEU A 36 9.54 15.00 -7.89
N ASP A 37 8.97 14.95 -9.10
CA ASP A 37 7.70 15.59 -9.45
C ASP A 37 6.58 15.18 -8.49
N GLY A 38 6.38 13.87 -8.31
CA GLY A 38 5.30 13.40 -7.47
C GLY A 38 5.51 13.66 -5.97
N ALA A 39 6.75 13.80 -5.49
CA ALA A 39 7.02 14.23 -4.11
C ALA A 39 6.70 15.72 -3.92
N LEU A 40 7.11 16.57 -4.87
CA LEU A 40 6.86 18.01 -4.83
C LEU A 40 5.38 18.32 -5.03
N GLU A 41 4.69 17.59 -5.91
CA GLU A 41 3.26 17.74 -6.13
C GLU A 41 2.45 17.32 -4.90
N ALA A 42 2.82 16.21 -4.24
CA ALA A 42 2.21 15.83 -2.97
C ALA A 42 2.44 16.89 -1.88
N ALA A 43 3.59 17.57 -1.88
CA ALA A 43 3.87 18.69 -0.99
C ALA A 43 3.02 19.93 -1.32
N ARG A 44 2.86 20.25 -2.61
CA ARG A 44 2.03 21.36 -3.10
C ARG A 44 0.55 21.17 -2.73
N LEU A 45 0.09 19.92 -2.69
CA LEU A 45 -1.25 19.55 -2.23
C LEU A 45 -1.37 19.52 -0.69
N GLY A 46 -0.31 19.83 0.05
CA GLY A 46 -0.32 19.87 1.52
C GLY A 46 -0.40 18.49 2.18
N LEU A 47 -0.08 17.40 1.46
CA LEU A 47 -0.11 16.05 2.01
C LEU A 47 1.16 15.75 2.83
N ILE A 48 2.31 16.18 2.33
CA ILE A 48 3.61 15.84 2.92
C ILE A 48 4.53 17.06 3.05
N VAL A 49 5.46 16.99 3.99
CA VAL A 49 6.65 17.85 4.02
C VAL A 49 7.84 16.98 3.58
N PRO A 50 8.34 17.10 2.35
CA PRO A 50 9.37 16.20 1.85
C PRO A 50 10.74 16.52 2.43
N LEU A 51 11.44 15.49 2.89
CA LEU A 51 12.88 15.48 3.15
C LEU A 51 13.51 14.64 2.04
N LEU A 52 14.15 15.29 1.06
CA LEU A 52 14.73 14.60 -0.09
C LEU A 52 16.07 13.99 0.31
N VAL A 53 16.22 12.68 0.22
CA VAL A 53 17.42 11.97 0.66
C VAL A 53 18.18 11.43 -0.54
N GLY A 54 19.36 11.95 -0.84
CA GLY A 54 20.14 11.48 -2.00
C GLY A 54 21.25 12.43 -2.43
N PRO A 55 21.88 12.18 -3.60
CA PRO A 55 22.96 13.01 -4.11
C PRO A 55 22.44 14.42 -4.43
N PRO A 56 22.85 15.47 -3.70
CA PRO A 56 22.26 16.80 -3.84
C PRO A 56 22.40 17.36 -5.26
N ASP A 57 23.54 17.12 -5.90
CA ASP A 57 23.79 17.60 -7.26
C ASP A 57 22.86 16.96 -8.28
N ARG A 58 22.54 15.67 -8.14
CA ARG A 58 21.60 14.99 -9.03
C ARG A 58 20.17 15.46 -8.81
N ILE A 59 19.73 15.59 -7.55
CA ILE A 59 18.38 16.10 -7.24
C ILE A 59 18.20 17.51 -7.82
N ARG A 60 19.18 18.39 -7.61
CA ARG A 60 19.16 19.76 -8.16
C ARG A 60 19.27 19.78 -9.68
N GLN A 61 20.01 18.85 -10.28
CA GLN A 61 20.08 18.71 -11.73
C GLN A 61 18.72 18.36 -12.32
N VAL A 62 18.05 17.32 -11.81
CA VAL A 62 16.69 16.95 -12.25
C VAL A 62 15.72 18.11 -12.06
N ALA A 63 15.80 18.82 -10.94
CA ALA A 63 14.98 20.00 -10.70
C ALA A 63 15.20 21.09 -11.77
N ARG A 64 16.46 21.41 -12.10
CA ARG A 64 16.78 22.39 -13.15
C ARG A 64 16.34 21.95 -14.54
N GLU A 65 16.56 20.69 -14.90
CA GLU A 65 16.20 20.12 -16.22
C GLU A 65 14.70 20.19 -16.48
N HIS A 66 13.88 20.08 -15.44
CA HIS A 66 12.43 20.05 -15.54
C HIS A 66 11.72 21.29 -14.98
N GLY A 67 12.48 22.31 -14.55
CA GLY A 67 11.94 23.55 -14.03
C GLY A 67 11.20 23.43 -12.68
N PHE A 68 11.56 22.44 -11.86
CA PHE A 68 11.00 22.30 -10.51
C PHE A 68 11.63 23.30 -9.55
N ASP A 69 10.80 23.99 -8.78
CA ASP A 69 11.25 24.80 -7.65
C ASP A 69 11.36 23.93 -6.40
N LEU A 70 12.59 23.81 -5.86
CA LEU A 70 12.83 23.10 -4.62
C LEU A 70 12.55 23.96 -3.38
N GLY A 71 12.46 25.29 -3.51
CA GLY A 71 12.19 26.21 -2.41
C GLY A 71 13.04 25.93 -1.16
N SER A 72 12.39 25.80 -0.01
CA SER A 72 12.99 25.45 1.27
C SER A 72 13.02 23.94 1.56
N THR A 73 12.83 23.10 0.54
CA THR A 73 12.81 21.65 0.71
C THR A 73 14.18 21.16 1.22
N GLN A 74 14.18 20.45 2.35
CA GLN A 74 15.40 19.92 2.93
C GLN A 74 15.97 18.80 2.06
N ILE A 75 17.29 18.83 1.84
CA ILE A 75 18.03 17.75 1.19
C ILE A 75 18.97 17.13 2.23
N ILE A 76 18.82 15.84 2.50
CA ILE A 76 19.76 15.03 3.28
C ILE A 76 20.72 14.38 2.29
N GLU A 77 22.00 14.75 2.40
CA GLU A 77 23.03 14.25 1.50
C GLU A 77 23.28 12.76 1.70
N ALA A 78 23.23 12.01 0.60
CA ALA A 78 23.67 10.62 0.55
C ALA A 78 24.29 10.33 -0.83
N PRO A 79 25.46 9.66 -0.90
CA PRO A 79 26.25 9.57 -2.13
C PRO A 79 25.65 8.64 -3.22
N HIS A 80 24.86 7.64 -2.84
CA HIS A 80 24.27 6.67 -3.76
C HIS A 80 22.96 6.10 -3.21
N SER A 81 22.28 5.26 -3.99
CA SER A 81 20.93 4.74 -3.69
C SER A 81 20.83 3.97 -2.36
N HIS A 82 21.77 3.06 -2.08
CA HIS A 82 21.80 2.33 -0.81
C HIS A 82 21.97 3.27 0.40
N ALA A 83 22.91 4.23 0.33
CA ALA A 83 23.11 5.22 1.39
C ALA A 83 21.88 6.13 1.54
N SER A 84 21.18 6.41 0.45
CA SER A 84 19.94 7.19 0.48
C SER A 84 18.82 6.43 1.21
N ALA A 85 18.70 5.12 0.99
CA ALA A 85 17.75 4.28 1.71
C ALA A 85 18.07 4.23 3.21
N GLU A 86 19.34 4.05 3.57
CA GLU A 86 19.80 4.02 4.97
C GLU A 86 19.56 5.36 5.68
N ALA A 87 19.92 6.48 5.05
CA ALA A 87 19.71 7.81 5.60
C ALA A 87 18.21 8.18 5.71
N ALA A 88 17.37 7.73 4.77
CA ALA A 88 15.91 7.94 4.86
C ALA A 88 15.31 7.14 6.03
N VAL A 89 15.75 5.90 6.22
CA VAL A 89 15.40 5.08 7.39
C VAL A 89 15.87 5.73 8.68
N GLU A 90 17.06 6.32 8.70
CA GLU A 90 17.59 7.04 9.85
C GLU A 90 16.75 8.27 10.20
N ALA A 91 16.37 9.07 9.20
CA ALA A 91 15.51 10.24 9.39
C ALA A 91 14.18 9.84 10.05
N VAL A 92 13.61 8.68 9.67
CA VAL A 92 12.41 8.17 10.35
C VAL A 92 12.72 7.66 11.75
N ARG A 93 13.80 6.89 11.91
CA ARG A 93 14.20 6.33 13.22
C ARG A 93 14.42 7.42 14.27
N THR A 94 14.95 8.57 13.86
CA THR A 94 15.25 9.73 14.72
C THR A 94 14.08 10.70 14.86
N GLY A 95 12.94 10.44 14.21
CA GLY A 95 11.74 11.26 14.31
C GLY A 95 11.74 12.52 13.43
N GLN A 96 12.71 12.66 12.52
CA GLN A 96 12.70 13.74 11.51
C GLN A 96 11.63 13.51 10.43
N ALA A 97 11.25 12.25 10.19
CA ALA A 97 10.18 11.87 9.28
C ALA A 97 9.25 10.82 9.91
N GLU A 98 7.99 10.82 9.49
CA GLU A 98 6.96 9.89 9.94
C GLU A 98 6.46 8.97 8.81
N LEU A 99 6.90 9.23 7.57
CA LEU A 99 6.65 8.41 6.39
C LEU A 99 7.96 8.17 5.64
N LEU A 100 8.04 7.02 4.97
CA LEU A 100 9.03 6.78 3.92
C LEU A 100 8.36 6.85 2.56
N MET A 101 9.05 7.40 1.58
CA MET A 101 8.64 7.33 0.18
C MET A 101 9.80 6.85 -0.67
N LYS A 102 9.54 5.86 -1.51
CA LYS A 102 10.50 5.40 -2.51
C LYS A 102 10.59 6.40 -3.67
N GLY A 103 11.81 6.83 -3.99
CA GLY A 103 12.15 7.56 -5.20
C GLY A 103 12.54 6.62 -6.35
N SER A 104 13.67 6.90 -7.00
CA SER A 104 14.13 6.21 -8.21
C SER A 104 15.01 4.97 -7.97
N LEU A 105 15.38 4.68 -6.72
CA LEU A 105 16.07 3.44 -6.34
C LEU A 105 15.21 2.17 -6.57
N HIS A 106 15.80 0.98 -6.52
CA HIS A 106 15.01 -0.24 -6.56
C HIS A 106 14.28 -0.49 -5.23
N SER A 107 13.14 -1.20 -5.29
CA SER A 107 12.30 -1.44 -4.11
C SER A 107 13.00 -2.34 -3.07
N ASP A 108 13.80 -3.30 -3.53
CA ASP A 108 14.60 -4.18 -2.68
C ASP A 108 15.64 -3.40 -1.87
N GLU A 109 16.32 -2.41 -2.47
CA GLU A 109 17.28 -1.55 -1.76
C GLU A 109 16.63 -0.83 -0.57
N LEU A 110 15.43 -0.25 -0.76
CA LEU A 110 14.70 0.42 0.31
C LEU A 110 14.20 -0.57 1.37
N LEU A 111 13.57 -1.67 0.94
CA LEU A 111 13.00 -2.65 1.86
C LEU A 111 14.09 -3.40 2.65
N GLN A 112 15.26 -3.61 2.07
CA GLN A 112 16.42 -4.15 2.78
C GLN A 112 16.86 -3.21 3.90
N ALA A 113 16.96 -1.90 3.64
CA ALA A 113 17.29 -0.92 4.68
C ALA A 113 16.25 -0.90 5.81
N VAL A 114 14.96 -0.98 5.47
CA VAL A 114 13.85 -1.04 6.43
C VAL A 114 13.89 -2.32 7.29
N THR A 115 14.22 -3.47 6.68
CA THR A 115 14.19 -4.79 7.35
C THR A 115 15.43 -5.15 8.15
N ARG A 116 16.48 -4.33 8.13
CA ARG A 116 17.66 -4.53 8.99
C ARG A 116 17.26 -4.51 10.46
N SER A 117 17.85 -5.40 11.27
CA SER A 117 17.57 -5.44 12.72
C SER A 117 17.92 -4.13 13.44
N THR A 118 18.89 -3.39 12.92
CA THR A 118 19.36 -2.11 13.45
C THR A 118 18.56 -0.89 12.95
N SER A 119 17.62 -1.08 12.00
CA SER A 119 16.81 0.02 11.46
C SER A 119 15.86 0.61 12.49
N GLY A 120 15.48 -0.19 13.50
CA GLY A 120 14.39 0.10 14.42
C GLY A 120 13.00 0.00 13.80
N LEU A 121 12.85 0.02 12.47
CA LEU A 121 11.55 0.10 11.79
C LEU A 121 10.77 -1.22 11.74
N ARG A 122 11.41 -2.34 12.09
CA ARG A 122 10.78 -3.65 12.15
C ARG A 122 9.71 -3.71 13.24
N THR A 123 8.67 -4.47 12.98
CA THR A 123 7.69 -4.87 14.00
C THR A 123 7.63 -6.39 14.07
N ALA A 124 6.72 -6.93 14.90
CA ALA A 124 6.42 -8.36 14.89
C ALA A 124 5.64 -8.81 13.64
N ARG A 125 5.06 -7.88 12.88
CA ARG A 125 4.32 -8.16 11.64
C ARG A 125 5.28 -8.35 10.47
N ARG A 126 4.95 -9.30 9.59
CA ARG A 126 5.52 -9.37 8.25
C ARG A 126 5.24 -8.07 7.49
N LEU A 127 6.26 -7.54 6.79
CA LEU A 127 6.05 -6.44 5.85
C LEU A 127 5.20 -6.92 4.68
N SER A 128 4.22 -6.13 4.27
CA SER A 128 3.38 -6.47 3.13
C SER A 128 2.99 -5.25 2.31
N HIS A 129 2.65 -5.47 1.04
CA HIS A 129 2.16 -4.42 0.15
C HIS A 129 0.66 -4.53 -0.09
N VAL A 130 0.00 -3.37 -0.18
CA VAL A 130 -1.39 -3.25 -0.64
C VAL A 130 -1.45 -2.31 -1.84
N PHE A 131 -2.05 -2.78 -2.93
CA PHE A 131 -2.58 -1.89 -3.96
C PHE A 131 -4.01 -1.50 -3.58
N ALA A 132 -4.27 -0.21 -3.39
CA ALA A 132 -5.63 0.31 -3.48
C ALA A 132 -5.93 0.53 -4.97
N MET A 133 -6.98 -0.09 -5.48
CA MET A 133 -7.33 -0.06 -6.90
C MET A 133 -8.66 0.67 -7.10
N ASP A 134 -8.65 1.71 -7.93
CA ASP A 134 -9.87 2.28 -8.49
C ASP A 134 -10.12 1.64 -9.86
N VAL A 135 -10.88 0.53 -9.86
CA VAL A 135 -11.27 -0.18 -11.08
C VAL A 135 -12.60 0.40 -11.59
N PRO A 136 -12.68 0.95 -12.82
CA PRO A 136 -13.89 1.57 -13.35
C PRO A 136 -15.13 0.67 -13.34
N SER A 137 -14.93 -0.62 -13.61
CA SER A 137 -15.99 -1.63 -13.69
C SER A 137 -16.41 -2.21 -12.33
N TYR A 138 -15.74 -1.85 -11.24
CA TYR A 138 -16.08 -2.31 -9.89
C TYR A 138 -16.64 -1.16 -9.06
N HIS A 139 -17.69 -1.44 -8.28
CA HIS A 139 -18.53 -0.41 -7.66
C HIS A 139 -17.88 0.33 -6.47
N LYS A 140 -16.77 -0.20 -5.92
CA LYS A 140 -16.01 0.37 -4.80
C LYS A 140 -14.49 0.22 -5.02
N PRO A 141 -13.62 0.82 -4.18
CA PRO A 141 -12.19 0.54 -4.23
C PRO A 141 -11.92 -0.93 -3.88
N LEU A 142 -10.92 -1.53 -4.53
CA LEU A 142 -10.51 -2.91 -4.28
C LEU A 142 -9.07 -2.94 -3.79
N PHE A 143 -8.81 -3.62 -2.68
CA PHE A 143 -7.48 -3.68 -2.08
C PHE A 143 -6.83 -5.04 -2.37
N ILE A 144 -5.67 -5.06 -3.04
CA ILE A 144 -5.00 -6.31 -3.44
C ILE A 144 -3.71 -6.46 -2.65
N THR A 145 -3.50 -7.61 -2.00
CA THR A 145 -2.32 -7.88 -1.17
C THR A 145 -1.90 -9.36 -1.26
N ASP A 146 -0.63 -9.75 -1.31
CA ASP A 146 0.57 -8.96 -1.50
C ASP A 146 1.07 -9.08 -2.95
N ALA A 147 1.23 -7.96 -3.64
CA ALA A 147 1.57 -7.91 -5.05
C ALA A 147 2.97 -7.30 -5.34
N ALA A 148 3.79 -7.05 -4.31
CA ALA A 148 5.10 -6.41 -4.49
C ALA A 148 6.23 -6.85 -3.54
N VAL A 149 5.96 -7.46 -2.39
CA VAL A 149 6.97 -7.71 -1.35
C VAL A 149 7.24 -9.19 -1.12
N ASN A 150 6.19 -10.00 -0.94
CA ASN A 150 6.33 -11.39 -0.52
C ASN A 150 6.17 -12.36 -1.69
N ILE A 151 7.28 -13.00 -2.11
CA ILE A 151 7.31 -13.92 -3.28
C ILE A 151 6.39 -15.13 -3.05
N PHE A 152 6.71 -15.95 -2.05
CA PHE A 152 5.92 -17.12 -1.66
C PHE A 152 5.63 -17.04 -0.15
N PRO A 153 4.61 -16.26 0.27
CA PRO A 153 4.32 -16.07 1.67
C PRO A 153 3.81 -17.39 2.29
N THR A 154 4.37 -17.75 3.45
CA THR A 154 3.87 -18.88 4.26
C THR A 154 2.48 -18.56 4.83
N LEU A 155 1.80 -19.55 5.41
CA LEU A 155 0.52 -19.33 6.11
C LEU A 155 0.61 -18.22 7.17
N ASN A 156 1.68 -18.19 7.97
CA ASN A 156 1.86 -17.16 9.00
C ASN A 156 2.17 -15.80 8.39
N ASP A 157 2.94 -15.74 7.30
CA ASP A 157 3.15 -14.49 6.56
C ASP A 157 1.81 -13.97 6.03
N LYS A 158 0.98 -14.84 5.44
CA LYS A 158 -0.36 -14.50 4.94
C LYS A 158 -1.28 -13.98 6.04
N ALA A 159 -1.22 -14.57 7.24
CA ALA A 159 -1.99 -14.07 8.38
C ALA A 159 -1.61 -12.63 8.75
N ASP A 160 -0.32 -12.29 8.73
CA ASP A 160 0.13 -10.90 8.95
C ASP A 160 -0.21 -9.98 7.78
N ILE A 161 -0.07 -10.44 6.54
CA ILE A 161 -0.47 -9.71 5.33
C ILE A 161 -1.95 -9.31 5.42
N VAL A 162 -2.83 -10.26 5.78
CA VAL A 162 -4.27 -10.01 5.96
C VAL A 162 -4.53 -8.99 7.06
N ARG A 163 -3.89 -9.13 8.23
CA ARG A 163 -4.08 -8.19 9.34
C ARG A 163 -3.65 -6.78 8.96
N ASN A 164 -2.50 -6.63 8.31
CA ASN A 164 -2.03 -5.34 7.80
C ASN A 164 -3.07 -4.70 6.85
N ALA A 165 -3.63 -5.48 5.92
CA ALA A 165 -4.63 -4.98 4.97
C ALA A 165 -5.96 -4.63 5.66
N ILE A 166 -6.42 -5.43 6.62
CA ILE A 166 -7.60 -5.12 7.44
C ILE A 166 -7.40 -3.81 8.19
N ASP A 167 -6.27 -3.64 8.88
CA ASP A 167 -5.96 -2.43 9.64
C ASP A 167 -5.98 -1.19 8.74
N LEU A 168 -5.37 -1.28 7.55
CA LEU A 168 -5.41 -0.20 6.56
C LEU A 168 -6.84 0.14 6.17
N VAL A 169 -7.62 -0.86 5.74
CA VAL A 169 -8.96 -0.63 5.19
C VAL A 169 -9.95 -0.11 6.25
N ARG A 170 -9.75 -0.51 7.52
CA ARG A 170 -10.46 0.06 8.68
C ARG A 170 -10.15 1.54 8.89
N VAL A 171 -8.89 1.94 8.80
CA VAL A 171 -8.49 3.37 8.82
C VAL A 171 -9.12 4.13 7.66
N LEU A 172 -9.29 3.46 6.52
CA LEU A 172 -9.99 4.02 5.36
C LEU A 172 -11.53 4.05 5.51
N GLY A 173 -12.07 3.66 6.67
CA GLY A 173 -13.47 3.88 7.05
C GLY A 173 -14.40 2.69 6.82
N ILE A 174 -13.86 1.53 6.43
CA ILE A 174 -14.65 0.29 6.34
C ILE A 174 -14.47 -0.47 7.64
N GLU A 175 -15.48 -0.43 8.53
CA GLU A 175 -15.37 -0.98 9.87
C GLU A 175 -15.12 -2.49 9.89
N ARG A 176 -15.74 -3.25 8.99
CA ARG A 176 -15.59 -4.71 8.89
C ARG A 176 -15.30 -5.10 7.44
N PRO A 177 -14.04 -4.97 6.96
CA PRO A 177 -13.69 -5.31 5.60
C PRO A 177 -13.91 -6.79 5.31
N LYS A 178 -14.42 -7.05 4.11
CA LYS A 178 -14.59 -8.39 3.53
C LYS A 178 -13.32 -8.80 2.79
N VAL A 179 -12.69 -9.88 3.23
CA VAL A 179 -11.41 -10.39 2.73
C VAL A 179 -11.67 -11.68 1.95
N ALA A 180 -11.59 -11.61 0.63
CA ALA A 180 -11.60 -12.81 -0.21
C ALA A 180 -10.16 -13.36 -0.32
N ILE A 181 -9.98 -14.60 0.09
CA ILE A 181 -8.71 -15.30 -0.06
C ILE A 181 -8.73 -16.08 -1.38
N LEU A 182 -7.90 -15.64 -2.32
CA LEU A 182 -7.92 -16.11 -3.68
C LEU A 182 -7.18 -17.43 -3.85
N SER A 183 -7.75 -18.28 -4.70
CA SER A 183 -7.10 -19.46 -5.27
C SER A 183 -7.63 -19.68 -6.69
N ALA A 184 -7.21 -20.77 -7.34
CA ALA A 184 -7.71 -21.14 -8.67
C ALA A 184 -9.09 -21.81 -8.63
N VAL A 185 -9.49 -22.36 -7.46
CA VAL A 185 -10.74 -23.10 -7.25
C VAL A 185 -11.31 -22.80 -5.87
N GLU A 186 -12.55 -23.18 -5.64
CA GLU A 186 -13.29 -22.92 -4.39
C GLU A 186 -13.31 -24.13 -3.45
N THR A 187 -12.96 -25.31 -3.96
CA THR A 187 -12.89 -26.54 -3.18
C THR A 187 -11.49 -26.70 -2.57
N VAL A 188 -11.44 -26.97 -1.27
CA VAL A 188 -10.19 -27.30 -0.57
C VAL A 188 -9.60 -28.60 -1.10
N THR A 189 -8.36 -28.55 -1.59
CA THR A 189 -7.64 -29.71 -2.12
C THR A 189 -6.14 -29.60 -1.84
N ASP A 190 -5.54 -30.72 -1.45
CA ASP A 190 -4.09 -30.89 -1.29
C ASP A 190 -3.27 -30.64 -2.57
N LYS A 191 -3.89 -30.79 -3.74
CA LYS A 191 -3.26 -30.52 -5.05
C LYS A 191 -2.96 -29.03 -5.28
N ILE A 192 -3.65 -28.14 -4.58
CA ILE A 192 -3.49 -26.69 -4.74
C ILE A 192 -3.27 -26.10 -3.33
N PRO A 193 -2.01 -25.91 -2.90
CA PRO A 193 -1.69 -25.50 -1.53
C PRO A 193 -2.41 -24.25 -1.05
N SER A 194 -2.64 -23.28 -1.95
CA SER A 194 -3.35 -22.04 -1.61
C SER A 194 -4.80 -22.27 -1.15
N THR A 195 -5.43 -23.38 -1.53
CA THR A 195 -6.76 -23.74 -1.04
C THR A 195 -6.75 -24.18 0.43
N ILE A 196 -5.71 -24.90 0.85
CA ILE A 196 -5.51 -25.31 2.25
C ILE A 196 -5.19 -24.08 3.10
N GLU A 197 -4.29 -23.23 2.61
CA GLU A 197 -3.90 -22.00 3.30
C GLU A 197 -5.09 -21.06 3.48
N ALA A 198 -5.94 -20.91 2.46
CA ALA A 198 -7.17 -20.13 2.55
C ALA A 198 -8.11 -20.65 3.66
N ALA A 199 -8.38 -21.96 3.65
CA ALA A 199 -9.21 -22.58 4.68
C ALA A 199 -8.62 -22.41 6.09
N ALA A 200 -7.30 -22.54 6.22
CA ALA A 200 -6.60 -22.33 7.49
C ALA A 200 -6.73 -20.87 7.97
N LEU A 201 -6.57 -19.87 7.11
CA LEU A 201 -6.75 -18.46 7.46
C LEU A 201 -8.19 -18.14 7.88
N CYS A 202 -9.20 -18.71 7.21
CA CYS A 202 -10.59 -18.60 7.64
C CYS A 202 -10.79 -19.17 9.05
N MET A 203 -10.23 -20.35 9.33
CA MET A 203 -10.28 -20.96 10.67
C MET A 203 -9.52 -20.14 11.73
N MET A 204 -8.41 -19.51 11.36
CA MET A 204 -7.67 -18.59 12.22
C MET A 204 -8.53 -17.37 12.58
N SER A 205 -9.28 -16.81 11.61
CA SER A 205 -10.21 -15.70 11.88
C SER A 205 -11.38 -16.12 12.76
N LEU A 206 -12.01 -17.26 12.48
CA LEU A 206 -13.09 -17.80 13.32
C LEU A 206 -12.66 -18.06 14.77
N ARG A 207 -11.37 -18.36 15.00
CA ARG A 207 -10.78 -18.55 16.33
C ARG A 207 -10.20 -17.28 16.96
N GLY A 208 -10.41 -16.11 16.36
CA GLY A 208 -9.94 -14.82 16.89
C GLY A 208 -8.43 -14.58 16.72
N GLN A 209 -7.73 -15.36 15.90
CA GLN A 209 -6.32 -15.09 15.61
C GLN A 209 -6.17 -13.97 14.56
N ILE A 210 -7.15 -13.83 13.67
CA ILE A 210 -7.27 -12.70 12.73
C ILE A 210 -8.60 -12.02 13.02
N GLU A 211 -8.52 -10.78 13.48
CA GLU A 211 -9.67 -9.99 13.93
C GLU A 211 -9.93 -8.81 12.98
N GLY A 212 -11.07 -8.15 13.18
CA GLY A 212 -11.37 -6.87 12.55
C GLY A 212 -11.92 -6.93 11.13
N GLY A 213 -11.99 -8.11 10.48
CA GLY A 213 -12.56 -8.32 9.16
C GLY A 213 -13.31 -9.66 9.04
N ILE A 214 -14.02 -9.85 7.93
CA ILE A 214 -14.74 -11.09 7.60
C ILE A 214 -13.95 -11.77 6.48
N LEU A 215 -13.46 -12.99 6.72
CA LEU A 215 -12.66 -13.74 5.76
C LEU A 215 -13.50 -14.86 5.14
N ASP A 216 -13.32 -15.07 3.85
CA ASP A 216 -13.78 -16.29 3.19
C ASP A 216 -12.83 -16.70 2.06
N GLY A 217 -12.78 -18.01 1.82
CA GLY A 217 -11.87 -18.61 0.87
C GLY A 217 -11.73 -20.12 1.07
N PRO A 218 -11.19 -20.83 0.08
CA PRO A 218 -10.64 -20.27 -1.16
C PRO A 218 -11.73 -19.81 -2.14
N LEU A 219 -11.46 -18.74 -2.87
CA LEU A 219 -12.34 -18.24 -3.92
C LEU A 219 -11.56 -18.06 -5.23
N ALA A 220 -12.10 -18.58 -6.32
CA ALA A 220 -11.68 -18.14 -7.65
C ALA A 220 -12.04 -16.66 -7.86
N PHE A 221 -11.29 -15.97 -8.71
CA PHE A 221 -11.41 -14.52 -8.89
C PHE A 221 -12.82 -14.09 -9.32
N ASP A 222 -13.45 -14.83 -10.23
CA ASP A 222 -14.81 -14.58 -10.72
C ASP A 222 -15.83 -14.58 -9.58
N ASN A 223 -15.78 -15.56 -8.68
CA ASN A 223 -16.68 -15.63 -7.54
C ASN A 223 -16.36 -14.59 -6.47
N ALA A 224 -15.09 -14.23 -6.34
CA ALA A 224 -14.70 -13.16 -5.44
C ALA A 224 -15.35 -11.86 -5.91
N ILE A 225 -15.29 -11.50 -7.18
CA ILE A 225 -15.74 -10.16 -7.65
C ILE A 225 -17.20 -10.09 -8.15
N SER A 226 -17.84 -11.21 -8.48
CA SER A 226 -19.19 -11.25 -9.07
C SER A 226 -20.16 -12.08 -8.23
N ARG A 227 -21.19 -11.41 -7.68
CA ARG A 227 -22.29 -12.08 -6.97
C ARG A 227 -22.98 -13.12 -7.86
N ALA A 228 -23.22 -12.80 -9.12
CA ALA A 228 -23.86 -13.74 -10.06
C ALA A 228 -23.01 -15.00 -10.31
N ALA A 229 -21.68 -14.89 -10.38
CA ALA A 229 -20.79 -16.04 -10.51
C ALA A 229 -20.80 -16.91 -9.25
N ALA A 230 -20.75 -16.26 -8.06
CA ALA A 230 -20.86 -16.95 -6.79
C ALA A 230 -22.18 -17.72 -6.64
N ASP A 231 -23.31 -17.10 -7.01
CA ASP A 231 -24.64 -17.71 -6.93
C ASP A 231 -24.78 -18.88 -7.90
N THR A 232 -24.24 -18.76 -9.12
CA THR A 232 -24.23 -19.83 -10.14
C THR A 232 -23.51 -21.08 -9.63
N LYS A 233 -22.43 -20.90 -8.86
CA LYS A 233 -21.68 -22.00 -8.22
C LYS A 233 -22.24 -22.40 -6.85
N GLY A 234 -23.34 -21.79 -6.40
CA GLY A 234 -23.98 -22.10 -5.12
C GLY A 234 -23.20 -21.67 -3.87
N ILE A 235 -22.31 -20.68 -4.01
CA ILE A 235 -21.42 -20.23 -2.93
C ILE A 235 -22.20 -19.29 -2.00
N ARG A 236 -22.40 -19.74 -0.76
CA ARG A 236 -23.04 -18.93 0.30
C ARG A 236 -21.95 -18.26 1.13
N SER A 237 -21.82 -16.94 0.95
CA SER A 237 -20.76 -16.16 1.56
C SER A 237 -21.13 -14.69 1.63
N ASP A 238 -20.80 -14.05 2.76
CA ASP A 238 -20.91 -12.60 2.95
C ASP A 238 -19.79 -11.83 2.21
N VAL A 239 -18.73 -12.55 1.79
CA VAL A 239 -17.53 -12.00 1.13
C VAL A 239 -17.60 -12.18 -0.38
N ALA A 240 -17.98 -13.36 -0.88
CA ALA A 240 -18.02 -13.64 -2.32
C ALA A 240 -18.91 -12.62 -3.06
N GLY A 241 -18.48 -12.17 -4.23
CA GLY A 241 -19.17 -11.16 -5.04
C GLY A 241 -19.09 -9.71 -4.56
N ASP A 242 -18.57 -9.45 -3.36
CA ASP A 242 -18.48 -8.10 -2.78
C ASP A 242 -17.27 -7.89 -1.83
N PRO A 243 -16.04 -8.34 -2.14
CA PRO A 243 -14.89 -8.14 -1.29
C PRO A 243 -14.42 -6.69 -1.29
N ASP A 244 -13.85 -6.28 -0.18
CA ASP A 244 -13.04 -5.07 -0.07
C ASP A 244 -11.56 -5.40 -0.32
N ILE A 245 -11.09 -6.53 0.21
CA ILE A 245 -9.70 -7.00 0.14
C ILE A 245 -9.63 -8.32 -0.62
N LEU A 246 -8.64 -8.44 -1.51
CA LEU A 246 -8.22 -9.66 -2.18
C LEU A 246 -6.84 -10.06 -1.63
N LEU A 247 -6.78 -11.16 -0.89
CA LEU A 247 -5.51 -11.82 -0.56
C LEU A 247 -5.14 -12.77 -1.70
N VAL A 248 -4.05 -12.48 -2.41
CA VAL A 248 -3.53 -13.33 -3.49
C VAL A 248 -2.65 -14.47 -2.95
N PRO A 249 -2.53 -15.59 -3.69
CA PRO A 249 -1.76 -16.73 -3.20
C PRO A 249 -0.25 -16.47 -3.13
N ASP A 250 0.29 -15.69 -4.07
CA ASP A 250 1.71 -15.38 -4.21
C ASP A 250 1.92 -14.07 -4.98
N LEU A 251 3.19 -13.65 -5.08
CA LEU A 251 3.57 -12.41 -5.76
C LEU A 251 3.21 -12.40 -7.24
N GLU A 252 3.36 -13.52 -7.95
CA GLU A 252 3.12 -13.58 -9.39
C GLU A 252 1.64 -13.33 -9.68
N ALA A 253 0.74 -14.03 -8.97
CA ALA A 253 -0.69 -13.82 -9.07
C ALA A 253 -1.09 -12.38 -8.72
N GLY A 254 -0.53 -11.81 -7.65
CA GLY A 254 -0.81 -10.43 -7.25
C GLY A 254 -0.33 -9.40 -8.26
N ASN A 255 0.90 -9.56 -8.75
CA ASN A 255 1.49 -8.64 -9.70
C ASN A 255 0.73 -8.67 -11.03
N MET A 256 0.46 -9.86 -11.57
CA MET A 256 -0.32 -10.02 -12.80
C MET A 256 -1.71 -9.42 -12.66
N LEU A 257 -2.43 -9.71 -11.57
CA LEU A 257 -3.77 -9.17 -11.34
C LEU A 257 -3.78 -7.64 -11.32
N ALA A 258 -2.89 -7.02 -10.54
CA ALA A 258 -2.81 -5.57 -10.47
C ALA A 258 -2.48 -4.95 -11.84
N LYS A 259 -1.54 -5.54 -12.59
CA LYS A 259 -1.16 -5.06 -13.92
C LYS A 259 -2.27 -5.26 -14.94
N GLN A 260 -2.97 -6.38 -14.94
CA GLN A 260 -4.13 -6.59 -15.83
C GLN A 260 -5.22 -5.55 -15.57
N LEU A 261 -5.54 -5.26 -14.31
CA LEU A 261 -6.52 -4.23 -13.98
C LEU A 261 -6.07 -2.84 -14.45
N THR A 262 -4.81 -2.48 -14.25
CA THR A 262 -4.29 -1.17 -14.69
C THR A 262 -4.27 -1.03 -16.22
N PHE A 263 -3.68 -2.01 -16.93
CA PHE A 263 -3.40 -1.87 -18.35
C PHE A 263 -4.57 -2.31 -19.26
N LEU A 264 -5.42 -3.23 -18.83
CA LEU A 264 -6.55 -3.73 -19.63
C LEU A 264 -7.90 -3.19 -19.15
N ALA A 265 -8.06 -2.89 -17.86
CA ALA A 265 -9.31 -2.40 -17.29
C ALA A 265 -9.29 -0.89 -16.94
N GLY A 266 -8.18 -0.19 -17.24
CA GLY A 266 -8.05 1.24 -16.99
C GLY A 266 -8.05 1.62 -15.50
N ALA A 267 -7.66 0.69 -14.62
CA ALA A 267 -7.64 0.94 -13.19
C ALA A 267 -6.47 1.84 -12.77
N GLU A 268 -6.74 2.77 -11.87
CA GLU A 268 -5.70 3.54 -11.20
C GLU A 268 -5.29 2.85 -9.90
N ALA A 269 -3.98 2.74 -9.65
CA ALA A 269 -3.42 1.94 -8.55
C ALA A 269 -2.54 2.79 -7.63
N ALA A 270 -2.86 2.85 -6.34
CA ALA A 270 -2.00 3.43 -5.31
C ALA A 270 -1.35 2.32 -4.49
N GLY A 271 -0.05 2.42 -4.22
CA GLY A 271 0.77 1.39 -3.58
C GLY A 271 1.35 1.82 -2.23
N ILE A 272 1.16 0.99 -1.22
CA ILE A 272 1.67 1.23 0.13
C ILE A 272 2.20 -0.05 0.77
N VAL A 273 3.35 0.04 1.43
CA VAL A 273 3.88 -1.02 2.28
C VAL A 273 3.54 -0.77 3.74
N LEU A 274 3.10 -1.84 4.39
CA LEU A 274 2.62 -1.93 5.76
C LEU A 274 3.47 -2.93 6.56
N GLY A 275 3.21 -3.03 7.87
CA GLY A 275 3.95 -3.91 8.79
C GLY A 275 5.22 -3.30 9.38
N ALA A 276 5.69 -2.16 8.86
CA ALA A 276 6.74 -1.36 9.49
C ALA A 276 6.15 -0.39 10.54
N ARG A 277 7.03 0.17 11.39
CA ARG A 277 6.65 1.23 12.35
C ARG A 277 6.04 2.46 11.69
N VAL A 278 6.39 2.75 10.44
CA VAL A 278 5.78 3.80 9.64
C VAL A 278 5.21 3.25 8.33
N PRO A 279 4.17 3.87 7.75
CA PRO A 279 3.77 3.59 6.39
C PRO A 279 4.86 3.95 5.38
N ILE A 280 4.96 3.17 4.31
CA ILE A 280 5.97 3.35 3.26
C ILE A 280 5.26 3.49 1.92
N VAL A 281 5.30 4.67 1.32
CA VAL A 281 4.81 4.92 -0.03
C VAL A 281 5.74 4.22 -1.01
N LEU A 282 5.23 3.19 -1.68
CA LEU A 282 6.00 2.36 -2.60
C LEU A 282 5.28 2.30 -3.92
N THR A 283 5.68 3.16 -4.85
CA THR A 283 5.17 3.15 -6.22
C THR A 283 6.20 2.56 -7.19
N SER A 284 5.71 2.11 -8.33
CA SER A 284 6.52 1.76 -9.50
C SER A 284 6.98 3.01 -10.23
N ARG A 285 8.06 2.87 -11.00
CA ARG A 285 8.55 3.93 -11.92
C ARG A 285 7.55 4.22 -13.05
N ALA A 286 6.75 3.23 -13.41
CA ALA A 286 5.73 3.34 -14.45
C ALA A 286 4.39 3.89 -13.94
N ASP A 287 4.26 4.15 -12.63
CA ASP A 287 3.01 4.64 -12.06
C ASP A 287 2.85 6.14 -12.34
N SER A 288 1.60 6.57 -12.54
CA SER A 288 1.27 7.96 -12.80
C SER A 288 1.50 8.84 -11.56
N VAL A 289 1.61 10.15 -11.77
CA VAL A 289 1.66 11.14 -10.67
C VAL A 289 0.46 10.97 -9.74
N ARG A 290 -0.73 10.71 -10.31
CA ARG A 290 -1.97 10.47 -9.57
C ARG A 290 -1.92 9.24 -8.68
N ALA A 291 -1.35 8.14 -9.15
CA ALA A 291 -1.10 6.95 -8.33
C ALA A 291 -0.21 7.26 -7.12
N ARG A 292 0.83 8.09 -7.31
CA ARG A 292 1.72 8.51 -6.23
C ARG A 292 1.00 9.41 -5.22
N ILE A 293 0.23 10.40 -5.70
CA ILE A 293 -0.61 11.26 -4.84
C ILE A 293 -1.60 10.42 -4.02
N GLY A 294 -2.29 9.46 -4.65
CA GLY A 294 -3.19 8.54 -3.95
C GLY A 294 -2.47 7.72 -2.88
N SER A 295 -1.26 7.26 -3.18
CA SER A 295 -0.42 6.52 -2.22
C SER A 295 -0.02 7.40 -1.02
N CYS A 296 0.33 8.67 -1.27
CA CYS A 296 0.59 9.65 -0.22
C CYS A 296 -0.64 9.91 0.64
N ALA A 297 -1.81 10.10 0.03
CA ALA A 297 -3.04 10.34 0.75
C ALA A 297 -3.37 9.18 1.71
N ILE A 298 -3.25 7.94 1.24
CA ILE A 298 -3.44 6.75 2.07
C ILE A 298 -2.41 6.72 3.22
N ALA A 299 -1.14 6.98 2.93
CA ALA A 299 -0.08 7.00 3.95
C ALA A 299 -0.29 8.08 5.02
N VAL A 300 -0.74 9.27 4.62
CA VAL A 300 -1.06 10.39 5.52
C VAL A 300 -2.21 10.03 6.45
N LEU A 301 -3.32 9.49 5.91
CA LEU A 301 -4.45 9.04 6.73
C LEU A 301 -4.02 7.98 7.74
N LEU A 302 -3.15 7.06 7.33
CA LEU A 302 -2.61 6.02 8.22
C LEU A 302 -1.70 6.59 9.31
N ALA A 303 -0.84 7.57 8.99
CA ALA A 303 0.01 8.24 9.96
C ALA A 303 -0.83 8.99 11.02
N HIS A 304 -1.85 9.75 10.60
CA HIS A 304 -2.73 10.46 11.53
C HIS A 304 -3.54 9.51 12.41
N ALA A 305 -4.07 8.42 11.85
CA ALA A 305 -4.78 7.41 12.64
C ALA A 305 -3.87 6.80 13.73
N ARG A 306 -2.59 6.55 13.43
CA ARG A 306 -1.60 6.06 14.41
C ARG A 306 -1.35 7.06 15.54
N ARG A 307 -1.24 8.36 15.24
CA ARG A 307 -1.09 9.41 16.27
C ARG A 307 -2.25 9.41 17.26
N VAL A 308 -3.48 9.23 16.79
CA VAL A 308 -4.67 9.17 17.65
C VAL A 308 -4.67 7.92 18.53
N MET A 309 -4.28 6.76 17.98
CA MET A 309 -4.18 5.51 18.75
C MET A 309 -3.08 5.59 19.83
N ASP A 310 -1.90 6.14 19.49
CA ASP A 310 -0.79 6.29 20.44
C ASP A 310 -1.10 7.28 21.56
N THR A 311 -1.91 8.32 21.27
CA THR A 311 -2.39 9.26 22.28
C THR A 311 -3.39 8.59 23.21
N SER A 312 -4.30 7.78 22.66
CA SER A 312 -5.33 7.07 23.44
C SER A 312 -4.74 5.95 24.30
N ALA A 313 -3.63 5.33 23.89
CA ALA A 313 -2.94 4.29 24.67
C ALA A 313 -2.09 4.83 25.84
N LYS A 314 -1.87 6.15 25.89
CA LYS A 314 -1.10 6.83 26.96
C LYS A 314 -1.99 7.46 28.05
N VAL A 315 -3.31 7.40 27.89
CA VAL A 315 -4.33 7.86 28.85
C VAL A 315 -4.87 6.64 29.59
#